data_AF-A0A1M5BK18-F1
#
_entry.id   AF-A0A1M5BK18-F1
#
_cell.length_a   1.000
_cell.length_b   1.000
_cell.length_c   1.000
_cell.angle_alpha   90.00
_cell.angle_beta   90.00
_cell.angle_gamma   90.00
#
_symmetry.space_group_name_H-M   'P 1'
#
loop_
_entity.id
_entity.type
_entity.pdbx_description
1 polymer ?
#
loop_
_entity_poly.entity_id
_entity_poly.type
_entity_poly.pdbx_seq_one_letter_code
_entity_poly.pdbx_strand_id
1 'polypeptide(L)'
;MKIRLTAMFVLLLFASCNDEKKSAQAKVNRGVTDSVATVQTRTETPALKVDSSSTKTTGSIETIDSAQMNRARVSRKDSTIWLTAQMRSDHRIFGYERPDTNSKKMFLLSIFTSDVKENPYKCPYGAYYETSEMNGLKLKLRSNGDQFAEISVNNDDGMKGVVYIQKDWIEFTD
;
A
#
# COMPACT_ATOMS: atom_id res chain seq x y z
N MET A 1 24.78 -12.03 53.28
CA MET A 1 23.95 -11.07 54.05
C MET A 1 22.64 -10.87 53.31
N LYS A 2 21.51 -10.94 54.04
CA LYS A 2 20.13 -10.75 53.58
C LYS A 2 19.74 -9.26 53.70
N ILE A 3 18.90 -8.72 52.81
CA ILE A 3 17.84 -7.70 53.01
C ILE A 3 16.99 -7.69 51.71
N ARG A 4 15.82 -8.37 51.65
CA ARG A 4 14.42 -7.90 51.86
C ARG A 4 13.97 -6.84 50.84
N LEU A 5 13.11 -7.14 49.84
CA LEU A 5 11.66 -7.42 49.85
C LEU A 5 10.80 -6.33 50.52
N THR A 6 10.21 -5.47 49.68
CA THR A 6 8.94 -4.70 49.84
C THR A 6 8.82 -3.78 48.62
N ALA A 7 7.69 -3.47 48.00
CA ALA A 7 6.32 -3.89 48.17
C ALA A 7 5.56 -3.53 46.88
N MET A 8 4.58 -4.38 46.58
CA MET A 8 3.36 -4.15 45.81
C MET A 8 2.86 -2.69 45.85
N PHE A 9 2.64 -2.08 44.68
CA PHE A 9 1.71 -0.95 44.57
C PHE A 9 0.66 -1.26 43.50
N VAL A 10 -0.57 -0.99 43.92
CA VAL A 10 -1.85 -1.51 43.45
C VAL A 10 -2.35 -0.75 42.21
N LEU A 11 -3.17 -1.46 41.42
CA LEU A 11 -3.95 -0.99 40.28
C LEU A 11 -4.62 0.38 40.50
N LEU A 12 -4.69 1.18 39.44
CA LEU A 12 -5.90 1.95 39.12
C LEU A 12 -6.21 1.83 37.62
N LEU A 13 -7.33 1.17 37.34
CA LEU A 13 -8.04 1.15 36.07
C LEU A 13 -8.76 2.50 35.89
N PHE A 14 -8.55 3.15 34.75
CA PHE A 14 -9.55 4.07 34.21
C PHE A 14 -9.95 3.58 32.82
N ALA A 15 -11.06 2.84 32.80
CA ALA A 15 -11.86 2.66 31.61
C ALA A 15 -12.54 4.00 31.31
N SER A 16 -12.22 4.60 30.16
CA SER A 16 -12.98 5.72 29.60
C SER A 16 -13.55 5.27 28.26
N CYS A 17 -14.73 4.63 28.32
CA CYS A 17 -15.64 4.56 27.19
C CYS A 17 -16.44 5.86 27.18
N ASN A 18 -16.34 6.65 26.11
CA ASN A 18 -17.28 7.74 25.86
C ASN A 18 -17.94 7.48 24.52
N ASP A 19 -19.13 6.88 24.57
CA ASP A 19 -20.08 6.77 23.47
C ASP A 19 -21.06 7.95 23.63
N GLU A 20 -21.02 8.92 22.72
CA GLU A 20 -22.15 9.84 22.53
C GLU A 20 -22.50 9.88 21.04
N LYS A 21 -23.53 9.09 20.68
CA LYS A 21 -24.35 9.34 19.50
C LYS A 21 -25.39 10.40 19.84
N LYS A 22 -25.39 11.53 19.12
CA LYS A 22 -26.58 12.36 18.93
C LYS A 22 -26.79 12.64 17.45
N SER A 23 -27.75 11.90 16.89
CA SER A 23 -28.51 12.24 15.70
C SER A 23 -29.73 13.04 16.13
N ALA A 24 -30.00 14.16 15.47
CA ALA A 24 -31.35 14.68 15.29
C ALA A 24 -31.40 15.57 14.03
N GLN A 25 -32.24 15.16 13.08
CA GLN A 25 -32.66 15.86 11.87
C GLN A 25 -33.77 16.90 12.16
N ALA A 26 -33.93 17.88 11.26
CA ALA A 26 -35.24 18.44 10.84
C ALA A 26 -35.10 19.08 9.43
N LYS A 27 -35.69 18.48 8.38
CA LYS A 27 -36.94 18.85 7.65
C LYS A 27 -36.86 20.15 6.80
N VAL A 28 -36.85 20.11 5.46
CA VAL A 28 -37.93 19.84 4.44
C VAL A 28 -38.80 21.06 4.08
N ASN A 29 -38.73 21.50 2.80
CA ASN A 29 -39.83 21.78 1.84
C ASN A 29 -39.20 22.34 0.54
N ARG A 30 -39.44 21.93 -0.72
CA ARG A 30 -40.56 21.42 -1.56
C ARG A 30 -41.24 22.52 -2.42
N GLY A 31 -41.17 22.36 -3.74
CA GLY A 31 -41.91 23.03 -4.85
C GLY A 31 -41.11 22.79 -6.17
N VAL A 32 -41.49 22.02 -7.21
CA VAL A 32 -42.73 21.86 -8.03
C VAL A 32 -43.00 23.17 -8.80
N THR A 33 -43.03 23.32 -10.15
CA THR A 33 -43.54 22.47 -11.26
C THR A 33 -43.03 22.96 -12.66
N ASP A 34 -42.97 22.01 -13.62
CA ASP A 34 -43.33 22.02 -15.06
C ASP A 34 -42.88 23.09 -16.08
N SER A 35 -42.29 22.66 -17.20
CA SER A 35 -43.02 22.52 -18.48
C SER A 35 -42.19 21.97 -19.66
N VAL A 36 -42.93 21.27 -20.52
CA VAL A 36 -42.65 20.42 -21.70
C VAL A 36 -42.17 21.19 -22.94
N ALA A 37 -41.30 20.57 -23.77
CA ALA A 37 -41.40 20.58 -25.24
C ALA A 37 -40.51 19.51 -25.93
N THR A 38 -41.19 18.59 -26.62
CA THR A 38 -40.77 17.49 -27.51
C THR A 38 -40.10 17.96 -28.80
N VAL A 39 -39.13 17.21 -29.37
CA VAL A 39 -39.10 16.72 -30.79
C VAL A 39 -38.09 15.55 -30.93
N GLN A 40 -38.55 14.49 -31.61
CA GLN A 40 -37.92 13.19 -31.92
C GLN A 40 -36.91 13.27 -33.08
N THR A 41 -35.99 12.30 -33.20
CA THR A 41 -35.78 11.48 -34.43
C THR A 41 -34.97 10.22 -34.10
N ARG A 42 -35.48 9.04 -34.51
CA ARG A 42 -34.86 7.70 -34.49
C ARG A 42 -33.82 7.56 -35.60
N THR A 43 -32.75 6.79 -35.36
CA THR A 43 -32.27 5.76 -36.30
C THR A 43 -31.68 4.58 -35.54
N GLU A 44 -31.85 3.41 -36.12
CA GLU A 44 -31.81 2.06 -35.55
C GLU A 44 -30.41 1.50 -35.29
N THR A 45 -30.40 0.54 -34.36
CA THR A 45 -29.30 -0.33 -33.91
C THR A 45 -28.92 -1.39 -34.96
N PRO A 46 -27.72 -1.96 -34.90
CA PRO A 46 -27.67 -3.40 -34.67
C PRO A 46 -26.77 -3.80 -33.50
N ALA A 47 -27.34 -4.70 -32.69
CA ALA A 47 -26.85 -5.19 -31.43
C ALA A 47 -25.65 -6.11 -31.63
N LEU A 48 -24.58 -5.88 -30.87
CA LEU A 48 -23.58 -6.90 -30.59
C LEU A 48 -23.93 -7.57 -29.26
N LYS A 49 -24.06 -8.89 -29.33
CA LYS A 49 -24.53 -9.77 -28.28
C LYS A 49 -23.63 -9.67 -27.04
N VAL A 50 -24.27 -9.36 -25.92
CA VAL A 50 -23.76 -9.61 -24.58
C VAL A 50 -23.73 -11.13 -24.40
N ASP A 51 -22.54 -11.72 -24.32
CA ASP A 51 -22.38 -13.04 -23.74
C ASP A 51 -21.95 -12.86 -22.27
N SER A 52 -22.85 -13.27 -21.38
CA SER A 52 -22.61 -13.37 -19.96
C SER A 52 -21.94 -14.70 -19.69
N SER A 53 -20.61 -14.72 -19.62
CA SER A 53 -19.88 -15.83 -19.01
C SER A 53 -19.28 -15.37 -17.69
N SER A 54 -20.04 -15.60 -16.62
CA SER A 54 -19.52 -15.60 -15.26
C SER A 54 -18.50 -16.73 -15.13
N THR A 55 -17.21 -16.41 -15.18
CA THR A 55 -16.19 -17.30 -14.64
C THR A 55 -15.56 -16.63 -13.45
N LYS A 56 -15.99 -17.11 -12.28
CA LYS A 56 -15.40 -16.87 -10.97
C LYS A 56 -14.01 -17.52 -10.97
N THR A 57 -13.00 -16.84 -11.50
CA THR A 57 -11.62 -17.34 -11.49
C THR A 57 -10.95 -16.88 -10.21
N THR A 58 -10.95 -17.79 -9.23
CA THR A 58 -9.97 -17.86 -8.14
C THR A 58 -8.60 -17.49 -8.69
N GLY A 59 -8.05 -16.35 -8.27
CA GLY A 59 -6.78 -15.83 -8.76
C GLY A 59 -5.67 -16.87 -8.60
N SER A 60 -5.27 -17.45 -9.72
CA SER A 60 -4.05 -18.21 -9.85
C SER A 60 -2.89 -17.30 -9.43
N ILE A 61 -2.04 -17.80 -8.53
CA ILE A 61 -0.73 -17.20 -8.31
C ILE A 61 0.02 -17.43 -9.62
N GLU A 62 0.01 -16.42 -10.50
CA GLU A 62 0.89 -16.41 -11.66
C GLU A 62 2.31 -16.25 -11.13
N THR A 63 3.07 -17.33 -11.20
CA THR A 63 4.50 -17.33 -10.87
C THR A 63 5.19 -16.43 -11.91
N ILE A 64 5.60 -15.23 -11.50
CA ILE A 64 6.38 -14.32 -12.34
C ILE A 64 7.66 -15.06 -12.75
N ASP A 65 7.93 -15.15 -14.05
CA ASP A 65 9.20 -15.66 -14.54
C ASP A 65 10.32 -14.76 -14.00
N SER A 66 11.29 -15.37 -13.31
CA SER A 66 12.44 -14.66 -12.76
C SER A 66 13.18 -13.81 -13.80
N ALA A 67 13.13 -14.16 -15.08
CA ALA A 67 13.73 -13.38 -16.18
C ALA A 67 13.01 -12.06 -16.47
N GLN A 68 11.73 -11.94 -16.07
CA GLN A 68 10.91 -10.74 -16.26
C GLN A 68 10.76 -9.92 -14.98
N MET A 69 11.37 -10.34 -13.87
CA MET A 69 11.25 -9.67 -12.59
C MET A 69 12.23 -8.49 -12.47
N ASN A 70 11.71 -7.29 -12.24
CA ASN A 70 12.54 -6.11 -11.96
C ASN A 70 12.83 -6.00 -10.45
N ARG A 71 14.08 -6.26 -10.07
CA ARG A 71 14.54 -6.20 -8.67
C ARG A 71 15.04 -4.80 -8.33
N ALA A 72 14.85 -4.38 -7.09
CA ALA A 72 15.46 -3.18 -6.56
C ALA A 72 16.96 -3.41 -6.30
N ARG A 73 17.79 -2.52 -6.80
CA ARG A 73 19.25 -2.59 -6.69
C ARG A 73 19.70 -1.98 -5.38
N VAL A 74 20.50 -2.73 -4.63
CA VAL A 74 21.15 -2.29 -3.40
C VAL A 74 22.61 -2.03 -3.72
N SER A 75 23.05 -0.77 -3.59
CA SER A 75 24.46 -0.44 -3.74
C SER A 75 25.28 -1.02 -2.58
N ARG A 76 26.34 -1.76 -2.90
CA ARG A 76 27.30 -2.25 -1.89
C ARG A 76 28.13 -1.13 -1.26
N LYS A 77 28.23 0.02 -1.93
CA LYS A 77 29.03 1.16 -1.47
C LYS A 77 28.38 1.92 -0.31
N ASP A 78 27.09 2.19 -0.40
CA ASP A 78 26.40 3.08 0.54
C ASP A 78 25.05 2.54 1.05
N SER A 79 24.71 1.30 0.67
CA SER A 79 23.46 0.60 1.01
C SER A 79 22.19 1.26 0.47
N THR A 80 22.31 2.25 -0.43
CA THR A 80 21.13 2.90 -1.03
C THR A 80 20.40 1.92 -1.94
N ILE A 81 19.07 1.94 -1.84
CA ILE A 81 18.19 1.09 -2.65
C ILE A 81 17.57 1.93 -3.76
N TRP A 82 17.73 1.47 -4.99
CA TRP A 82 17.23 2.10 -6.21
C TRP A 82 16.38 1.13 -7.00
N LEU A 83 15.23 1.58 -7.45
CA LEU A 83 14.42 0.89 -8.46
C LEU A 83 14.06 1.91 -9.53
N THR A 84 14.34 1.58 -10.79
CA THR A 84 13.84 2.32 -11.95
C THR A 84 12.72 1.51 -12.57
N ALA A 85 11.62 2.17 -12.92
CA ALA A 85 10.49 1.47 -13.52
C ALA A 85 10.84 1.00 -14.94
N GLN A 86 10.62 -0.28 -15.21
CA GLN A 86 10.84 -0.88 -16.53
C GLN A 86 9.53 -1.45 -17.03
N MET A 87 8.90 -0.81 -18.02
CA MET A 87 7.56 -1.21 -18.51
C MET A 87 7.48 -2.65 -19.06
N ARG A 88 8.61 -3.29 -19.35
CA ARG A 88 8.70 -4.66 -19.86
C ARG A 88 8.97 -5.70 -18.78
N SER A 89 9.12 -5.27 -17.53
CA SER A 89 9.51 -6.13 -16.42
C SER A 89 8.57 -5.90 -15.26
N ASP A 90 8.03 -6.98 -14.72
CA ASP A 90 7.08 -6.91 -13.64
C ASP A 90 7.77 -6.61 -12.32
N HIS A 91 7.21 -5.67 -11.56
CA HIS A 91 7.52 -5.51 -10.15
C HIS A 91 6.30 -5.05 -9.36
N ARG A 92 6.14 -5.64 -8.18
CA ARG A 92 5.24 -5.19 -7.10
C ARG A 92 5.95 -5.41 -5.76
N ILE A 93 6.84 -4.49 -5.42
CA ILE A 93 7.69 -4.59 -4.24
C ILE A 93 7.02 -3.88 -3.09
N PHE A 94 6.56 -4.65 -2.12
CA PHE A 94 6.02 -4.13 -0.86
C PHE A 94 7.13 -4.01 0.20
N GLY A 95 7.12 -2.89 0.91
CA GLY A 95 7.73 -2.78 2.24
C GLY A 95 6.70 -3.14 3.31
N TYR A 96 7.08 -3.97 4.26
CA TYR A 96 6.22 -4.50 5.33
C TYR A 96 6.64 -3.94 6.69
N GLU A 97 5.69 -3.82 7.62
CA GLU A 97 5.95 -3.35 9.00
C GLU A 97 6.74 -4.39 9.82
N ARG A 98 6.57 -5.68 9.50
CA ARG A 98 7.29 -6.81 10.10
C ARG A 98 7.83 -7.70 8.97
N PRO A 99 8.80 -8.60 9.22
CA PRO A 99 9.28 -9.56 8.22
C PRO A 99 8.23 -10.67 7.97
N ASP A 100 7.05 -10.26 7.50
CA ASP A 100 5.85 -11.06 7.28
C ASP A 100 5.00 -10.38 6.21
N THR A 101 4.67 -11.10 5.14
CA THR A 101 3.87 -10.58 4.01
C THR A 101 2.41 -10.30 4.36
N ASN A 102 1.93 -10.84 5.48
CA ASN A 102 0.60 -10.56 6.01
C ASN A 102 0.57 -9.31 6.91
N SER A 103 1.74 -8.75 7.23
CA SER A 103 1.81 -7.53 8.03
C SER A 103 1.40 -6.29 7.22
N LYS A 104 1.27 -5.17 7.92
CA LYS A 104 0.86 -3.91 7.31
C LYS A 104 1.84 -3.51 6.20
N LYS A 105 1.29 -3.14 5.04
CA LYS A 105 2.03 -2.60 3.90
C LYS A 105 2.41 -1.14 4.21
N MET A 106 3.70 -0.86 4.15
CA MET A 106 4.30 0.42 4.53
C MET A 106 4.57 1.30 3.31
N PHE A 107 5.06 0.73 2.22
CA PHE A 107 5.15 1.36 0.90
C PHE A 107 4.92 0.33 -0.20
N LEU A 108 4.67 0.81 -1.43
CA LEU A 108 4.68 -0.02 -2.63
C LEU A 108 5.49 0.64 -3.76
N LEU A 109 6.33 -0.14 -4.42
CA LEU A 109 6.88 0.18 -5.73
C LEU A 109 6.23 -0.76 -6.76
N SER A 110 5.53 -0.23 -7.78
CA SER A 110 4.81 -1.03 -8.78
C SER A 110 4.80 -0.36 -10.15
N ILE A 111 4.96 -1.13 -11.24
CA ILE A 111 4.76 -0.58 -12.60
C ILE A 111 3.29 -0.27 -12.91
N PHE A 112 2.36 -0.83 -12.15
CA PHE A 112 0.94 -0.80 -12.49
C PHE A 112 0.30 0.45 -11.91
N THR A 113 -0.29 1.29 -12.76
CA THR A 113 -1.03 2.49 -12.32
C THR A 113 -2.15 2.14 -11.34
N SER A 114 -2.79 0.97 -11.48
CA SER A 114 -3.83 0.50 -10.57
C SER A 114 -3.32 0.25 -9.15
N ASP A 115 -2.02 0.03 -8.96
CA ASP A 115 -1.39 -0.19 -7.67
C ASP A 115 -0.85 1.11 -7.05
N VAL A 116 -0.59 2.13 -7.87
CA VAL A 116 0.07 3.38 -7.47
C VAL A 116 -0.94 4.51 -7.29
N LYS A 117 -1.83 4.70 -8.26
CA LYS A 117 -2.76 5.84 -8.31
C LYS A 117 -3.64 5.84 -7.06
N GLU A 118 -3.66 6.97 -6.36
CA GLU A 118 -4.44 7.18 -5.13
C GLU A 118 -4.04 6.25 -3.96
N ASN A 119 -2.90 5.55 -4.04
CA ASN A 119 -2.38 4.68 -2.98
C ASN A 119 -3.46 3.70 -2.45
N PRO A 120 -3.94 2.76 -3.29
CA PRO A 120 -5.10 1.91 -2.99
C PRO A 120 -4.86 1.00 -1.79
N TYR A 121 -3.61 0.64 -1.53
CA TYR A 121 -3.19 -0.16 -0.36
C TYR A 121 -3.04 0.66 0.93
N LYS A 122 -3.23 1.98 0.86
CA LYS A 122 -3.14 2.92 2.00
C LYS A 122 -1.79 2.82 2.73
N CYS A 123 -0.72 2.64 1.96
CA CYS A 123 0.64 2.57 2.47
C CYS A 123 1.02 3.90 3.15
N PRO A 124 1.42 3.92 4.43
CA PRO A 124 1.84 5.13 5.14
C PRO A 124 2.95 5.94 4.46
N TYR A 125 3.89 5.28 3.80
CA TYR A 125 4.98 5.92 3.05
C TYR A 125 4.65 6.08 1.56
N GLY A 126 3.43 5.76 1.12
CA GLY A 126 2.99 5.95 -0.26
C GLY A 126 3.17 4.74 -1.19
N ALA A 127 2.72 4.92 -2.43
CA ALA A 127 2.88 3.98 -3.53
C ALA A 127 3.46 4.76 -4.73
N TYR A 128 4.44 4.18 -5.43
CA TYR A 128 5.21 4.86 -6.48
C TYR A 128 5.59 3.90 -7.60
N TYR A 129 5.94 4.42 -8.77
CA TYR A 129 6.46 3.59 -9.85
C TYR A 129 7.91 3.18 -9.60
N GLU A 130 8.70 4.10 -9.04
CA GLU A 130 10.13 3.97 -8.82
C GLU A 130 10.61 4.77 -7.59
N THR A 131 11.85 4.53 -7.16
CA THR A 131 12.41 5.14 -5.93
C THR A 131 12.65 6.64 -6.05
N SER A 132 12.89 7.15 -7.26
CA SER A 132 13.05 8.59 -7.57
C SER A 132 11.79 9.41 -7.27
N GLU A 133 10.61 8.79 -7.34
CA GLU A 133 9.31 9.42 -7.09
C GLU A 133 8.91 9.44 -5.60
N MET A 134 9.68 8.77 -4.74
CA MET A 134 9.43 8.74 -3.30
C MET A 134 9.76 10.11 -2.68
N ASN A 135 8.89 11.10 -2.87
CA ASN A 135 9.07 12.52 -2.51
C ASN A 135 9.80 12.74 -1.18
N GLY A 136 11.11 13.00 -1.24
CA GLY A 136 11.95 13.27 -0.07
C GLY A 136 12.32 12.04 0.78
N LEU A 137 11.85 10.84 0.42
CA LEU A 137 12.20 9.59 1.09
C LEU A 137 13.37 8.88 0.39
N LYS A 138 14.23 8.24 1.18
CA LYS A 138 15.36 7.43 0.72
C LYS A 138 15.37 6.11 1.45
N LEU A 139 15.52 5.02 0.70
CA LEU A 139 15.60 3.67 1.22
C LEU A 139 17.07 3.25 1.37
N LYS A 140 17.44 2.74 2.54
CA LYS A 140 18.77 2.16 2.77
C LYS A 140 18.71 0.81 3.47
N LEU A 141 19.46 -0.17 2.95
CA LEU A 141 19.65 -1.46 3.59
C LEU A 141 20.32 -1.29 4.96
N ARG A 142 19.75 -1.93 5.98
CA ARG A 142 20.32 -2.05 7.34
C ARG A 142 20.86 -3.45 7.60
N SER A 143 20.12 -4.47 7.17
CA SER A 143 20.50 -5.87 7.33
C SER A 143 19.95 -6.73 6.20
N ASN A 144 20.77 -7.65 5.69
CA ASN A 144 20.37 -8.64 4.70
C ASN A 144 20.01 -9.95 5.40
N GLY A 145 18.80 -10.02 5.95
CA GLY A 145 18.30 -11.22 6.62
C GLY A 145 18.11 -12.40 5.68
N ASP A 146 17.52 -13.47 6.22
CA ASP A 146 17.33 -14.71 5.46
C ASP A 146 16.24 -14.56 4.40
N GLN A 147 14.99 -14.35 4.82
CA GLN A 147 13.83 -14.18 3.92
C GLN A 147 13.50 -12.71 3.63
N PHE A 148 13.84 -11.81 4.56
CA PHE A 148 13.54 -10.39 4.47
C PHE A 148 14.81 -9.56 4.72
N ALA A 149 14.96 -8.51 3.93
CA ALA A 149 15.93 -7.46 4.18
C ALA A 149 15.29 -6.36 5.05
N GLU A 150 16.05 -5.87 6.05
CA GLU A 150 15.66 -4.74 6.89
C GLU A 150 16.11 -3.44 6.22
N ILE A 151 15.18 -2.52 6.01
CA ILE A 151 15.38 -1.26 5.29
C ILE A 151 15.01 -0.09 6.18
N SER A 152 15.87 0.91 6.25
CA SER A 152 15.51 2.23 6.79
C SER A 152 14.82 3.08 5.73
N VAL A 153 13.71 3.70 6.13
CA VAL A 153 13.08 4.79 5.38
C VAL A 153 13.55 6.09 6.01
N ASN A 154 14.23 6.92 5.24
CA ASN A 154 14.85 8.16 5.70
C ASN A 154 14.31 9.35 4.90
N ASN A 155 14.35 10.55 5.47
CA ASN A 155 14.23 11.81 4.72
C ASN A 155 15.31 12.79 5.20
N ASP A 156 15.18 14.07 4.82
CA ASP A 156 16.13 15.12 5.23
C ASP A 156 16.12 15.42 6.75
N ASP A 157 15.03 15.12 7.46
CA ASP A 157 14.95 15.21 8.94
C ASP A 157 15.51 13.94 9.65
N GLY A 158 15.96 12.94 8.89
CA GLY A 158 16.50 11.69 9.41
C GLY A 158 15.60 10.47 9.21
N MET A 159 15.78 9.45 10.06
CA MET A 159 15.10 8.16 9.93
C MET A 159 13.61 8.29 10.32
N LYS A 160 12.71 7.87 9.42
CA LYS A 160 11.26 7.82 9.65
C LYS A 160 10.78 6.49 10.18
N GLY A 161 11.47 5.41 9.82
CA GLY A 161 11.19 4.09 10.37
C GLY A 161 11.95 2.98 9.68
N VAL A 162 11.58 1.76 10.05
CA VAL A 162 12.12 0.52 9.50
C VAL A 162 11.00 -0.24 8.82
N VAL A 163 11.32 -0.85 7.69
CA VAL A 163 10.43 -1.71 6.90
C VAL A 163 11.20 -2.94 6.43
N TYR A 164 10.46 -3.96 6.04
CA TYR A 164 11.01 -5.24 5.59
C TYR A 164 10.61 -5.51 4.14
N ILE A 165 11.56 -5.89 3.30
CA ILE A 165 11.30 -6.28 1.90
C ILE A 165 11.67 -7.75 1.73
N GLN A 166 10.89 -8.56 1.02
CA GLN A 166 11.29 -9.94 0.72
C GLN A 166 12.56 -9.92 -0.13
N LYS A 167 13.52 -10.78 0.21
CA LYS A 167 14.85 -10.80 -0.39
C LYS A 167 14.84 -11.06 -1.91
N ASP A 168 13.84 -11.79 -2.40
CA ASP A 168 13.68 -12.06 -3.82
C ASP A 168 13.42 -10.78 -4.65
N TRP A 169 13.01 -9.68 -4.03
CA TRP A 169 12.79 -8.41 -4.73
C TRP A 169 14.03 -7.50 -4.76
N ILE A 170 15.15 -7.92 -4.20
CA ILE A 170 16.38 -7.13 -4.20
C ILE A 170 17.54 -7.86 -4.88
N GLU A 171 18.43 -7.09 -5.47
CA GLU A 171 19.72 -7.54 -6.00
C GLU A 171 20.82 -6.58 -5.58
N PHE A 172 22.05 -7.07 -5.42
CA PHE A 172 23.17 -6.22 -5.02
C PHE A 172 24.00 -5.84 -6.25
N THR A 173 24.37 -4.56 -6.32
CA THR A 173 25.22 -4.02 -7.37
C THR A 173 26.45 -3.33 -6.78
N ASP A 174 27.55 -3.35 -7.53
CA ASP A 174 28.82 -2.74 -7.13
C ASP A 174 28.80 -1.20 -7.21
#